data_AF-A0A644SMR0-F1
#
_entry.id   AF-A0A644SMR0-F1
#
_cell.length_a   1.000
_cell.length_b   1.000
_cell.length_c   1.000
_cell.angle_alpha   90.00
_cell.angle_beta   90.00
_cell.angle_gamma   90.00
#
_symmetry.space_group_name_H-M   'P 1'
#
loop_
_entity.id
_entity.type
_entity.pdbx_description
1 polymer ?
#
loop_
_entity_poly.entity_id
_entity_poly.type
_entity_poly.pdbx_seq_one_letter_code
_entity_poly.pdbx_strand_id
1 'polypeptide(L)'
;MVSYYFLEVLKKMIILFILPLHYNDIDYPFIDSKIHQNSYVNFISFQTSPDSTAVNKDYQIDAEDLKSHIRKIEFYSRKNNVFLSIFIYLIVYYLHFNFLAKNRRSQKDRPRSSLEESILDKKEASTHQNINAETINEFTEKIILEGLKKFENKYSFLQKSITLGKLATELNTNVRYLSIVIKKHKAENFNQYLNGLRIQYIVVKLKYDEEFSKYKISYLSDLCGYSSPAAFTRYFFEIMRQTPSEYIKDISHD
;
A
#
# COMPACT_ATOMS: atom_id res chain seq x y z
N MET A 1 4.89 19.01 7.64
CA MET A 1 5.27 18.88 9.06
C MET A 1 4.60 17.70 9.76
N VAL A 2 3.26 17.56 9.69
CA VAL A 2 2.50 16.47 10.36
C VAL A 2 2.93 15.06 9.91
N SER A 3 3.20 14.86 8.62
CA SER A 3 3.64 13.55 8.08
C SER A 3 5.04 13.12 8.58
N TYR A 4 5.97 14.07 8.74
CA TYR A 4 7.30 13.79 9.28
C TYR A 4 7.24 13.45 10.77
N TYR A 5 6.44 14.18 11.53
CA TYR A 5 6.21 13.91 12.94
C TYR A 5 5.55 12.55 13.14
N PHE A 6 4.59 12.19 12.28
CA PHE A 6 3.97 10.87 12.28
C PHE A 6 4.98 9.76 11.95
N LEU A 7 5.87 9.98 10.98
CA LEU A 7 6.90 9.01 10.61
C LEU A 7 7.97 8.83 11.71
N GLU A 8 8.33 9.91 12.41
CA GLU A 8 9.23 9.90 13.58
C GLU A 8 8.61 9.18 14.77
N VAL A 9 7.33 9.44 15.05
CA VAL A 9 6.57 8.72 16.10
C VAL A 9 6.46 7.25 15.73
N LEU A 10 6.13 6.92 14.48
CA LEU A 10 6.02 5.55 14.00
C LEU A 10 7.38 4.82 14.07
N LYS A 11 8.48 5.46 13.68
CA LYS A 11 9.84 4.92 13.84
C LYS A 11 10.18 4.66 15.31
N LYS A 12 9.91 5.62 16.20
CA LYS A 12 10.16 5.46 17.65
C LYS A 12 9.30 4.36 18.26
N MET A 13 8.06 4.19 17.80
CA MET A 13 7.17 3.11 18.25
C MET A 13 7.60 1.74 17.70
N ILE A 14 8.04 1.65 16.45
CA ILE A 14 8.62 0.43 15.87
C ILE A 14 9.89 0.05 16.62
N ILE A 15 10.75 1.02 16.93
CA ILE A 15 11.95 0.85 17.78
C ILE A 15 11.54 0.32 19.15
N LEU A 16 10.56 0.93 19.84
CA LEU A 16 10.04 0.45 21.15
C LEU A 16 9.40 -0.95 21.12
N PHE A 17 8.89 -1.40 19.97
CA PHE A 17 8.23 -2.71 19.83
C PHE A 17 9.13 -3.82 19.27
N ILE A 18 10.17 -3.48 18.51
CA ILE A 18 11.16 -4.43 17.97
C ILE A 18 12.36 -4.59 18.92
N LEU A 19 12.77 -3.53 19.63
CA LEU A 19 13.88 -3.64 20.59
C LEU A 19 13.63 -4.59 21.76
N PRO A 20 12.43 -4.91 22.27
CA PRO A 20 12.28 -5.98 23.26
C PRO A 20 12.72 -7.36 22.74
N LEU A 21 12.87 -7.54 21.42
CA LEU A 21 13.45 -8.73 20.79
C LEU A 21 14.93 -8.54 20.40
N HIS A 22 15.48 -7.34 20.56
CA HIS A 22 16.87 -7.00 20.26
C HIS A 22 17.40 -5.85 21.14
N TYR A 23 17.19 -5.95 22.46
CA TYR A 23 17.71 -5.03 23.46
C TYR A 23 18.46 -5.84 24.50
N ASN A 24 19.69 -6.14 24.08
CA ASN A 24 20.82 -6.52 24.90
C ASN A 24 21.16 -5.36 25.86
N ASP A 25 20.32 -5.08 26.85
CA ASP A 25 20.65 -4.25 28.02
C ASP A 25 19.64 -4.49 29.16
N ILE A 26 19.28 -5.75 29.38
CA ILE A 26 19.20 -6.27 30.75
C ILE A 26 20.47 -7.09 30.89
N ASP A 27 21.27 -6.76 31.89
CA ASP A 27 22.36 -7.60 32.38
C ASP A 27 21.93 -9.09 32.42
N TYR A 28 22.28 -9.83 31.38
CA TYR A 28 22.37 -11.28 31.39
C TYR A 28 23.83 -11.77 31.26
N PRO A 29 24.87 -11.20 31.93
CA PRO A 29 26.22 -11.76 31.85
C PRO A 29 26.39 -13.08 32.63
N PHE A 30 25.37 -13.54 33.37
CA PHE A 30 25.51 -14.68 34.27
C PHE A 30 24.83 -15.97 33.81
N ILE A 31 23.88 -15.92 32.89
CA ILE A 31 23.02 -17.07 32.58
C ILE A 31 23.51 -17.85 31.36
N ASP A 32 24.11 -17.21 30.36
CA ASP A 32 24.58 -17.93 29.17
C ASP A 32 25.87 -18.72 29.44
N SER A 33 26.87 -18.13 30.10
CA SER A 33 28.09 -18.89 30.44
C SER A 33 27.81 -20.03 31.42
N LYS A 34 26.89 -19.81 32.39
CA LYS A 34 26.67 -20.70 33.52
C LYS A 34 25.67 -21.83 33.21
N ILE A 35 24.73 -21.67 32.28
CA ILE A 35 23.84 -22.76 31.83
C ILE A 35 24.51 -23.59 30.72
N HIS A 36 25.21 -22.95 29.77
CA HIS A 36 25.94 -23.70 28.74
C HIS A 36 27.15 -24.44 29.31
N GLN A 37 27.96 -23.84 30.20
CA GLN A 37 29.04 -24.58 30.88
C GLN A 37 28.47 -25.73 31.70
N ASN A 38 27.34 -25.56 32.38
CA ASN A 38 26.84 -26.59 33.29
C ASN A 38 26.12 -27.75 32.58
N SER A 39 25.50 -27.48 31.43
CA SER A 39 24.97 -28.52 30.55
C SER A 39 26.10 -29.36 29.95
N TYR A 40 27.22 -28.72 29.60
CA TYR A 40 28.41 -29.39 29.08
C TYR A 40 29.18 -30.15 30.18
N VAL A 41 29.33 -29.57 31.37
CA VAL A 41 30.01 -30.19 32.52
C VAL A 41 29.21 -31.39 33.07
N ASN A 42 27.87 -31.31 33.11
CA ASN A 42 27.03 -32.45 33.49
C ASN A 42 27.05 -33.60 32.46
N PHE A 43 27.25 -33.27 31.18
CA PHE A 43 27.42 -34.29 30.13
C PHE A 43 28.79 -35.00 30.23
N ILE A 44 29.86 -34.25 30.51
CA ILE A 44 31.23 -34.79 30.65
C ILE A 44 31.41 -35.59 31.97
N SER A 45 30.80 -35.16 33.08
CA SER A 45 30.87 -35.87 34.36
C SER A 45 30.08 -37.19 34.36
N PHE A 46 28.95 -37.25 33.64
CA PHE A 46 28.18 -38.47 33.45
C PHE A 46 28.95 -39.58 32.70
N GLN A 47 29.89 -39.21 31.83
CA GLN A 47 30.70 -40.17 31.07
C GLN A 47 31.97 -40.66 31.78
N THR A 48 32.45 -39.99 32.84
CA THR A 48 33.82 -40.19 33.36
C THR A 48 33.94 -40.93 34.69
N SER A 49 32.88 -41.15 35.45
CA SER A 49 32.83 -42.14 36.55
C SER A 49 31.41 -42.29 37.12
N PRO A 50 30.89 -43.51 37.36
CA PRO A 50 29.53 -43.69 37.90
C PRO A 50 29.39 -43.34 39.39
N ASP A 51 30.49 -43.12 40.11
CA ASP A 51 30.54 -43.03 41.59
C ASP A 51 31.18 -41.71 42.07
N SER A 52 30.52 -40.57 41.84
CA SER A 52 30.94 -39.29 42.42
C SER A 52 29.76 -38.51 43.01
N THR A 53 29.25 -38.97 44.14
CA THR A 53 28.22 -38.30 44.95
C THR A 53 28.73 -37.08 45.74
N ALA A 54 29.97 -36.62 45.52
CA ALA A 54 30.62 -35.62 46.38
C ALA A 54 30.89 -34.24 45.76
N VAL A 55 30.54 -33.95 44.50
CA VAL A 55 30.92 -32.68 43.84
C VAL A 55 29.75 -31.68 43.66
N ASN A 56 28.53 -32.01 44.09
CA ASN A 56 27.34 -31.24 43.68
C ASN A 56 26.63 -30.47 44.81
N LYS A 57 27.38 -29.66 45.59
CA LYS A 57 26.79 -28.79 46.63
C LYS A 57 26.80 -27.30 46.31
N ASP A 58 27.71 -26.82 45.46
CA ASP A 58 27.83 -25.38 45.15
C ASP A 58 27.07 -24.95 43.88
N TYR A 59 26.33 -25.87 43.25
CA TYR A 59 25.64 -25.64 41.98
C TYR A 59 24.17 -26.07 41.99
N GLN A 60 23.50 -25.90 43.13
CA GLN A 60 22.04 -25.94 43.15
C GLN A 60 21.52 -24.58 42.68
N ILE A 61 21.21 -24.46 41.38
CA ILE A 61 20.32 -23.40 40.92
C ILE A 61 18.98 -23.67 41.60
N ASP A 62 18.60 -22.82 42.54
CA ASP A 62 17.36 -22.96 43.29
C ASP A 62 16.19 -23.04 42.30
N ALA A 63 15.48 -24.17 42.31
CA ALA A 63 14.35 -24.41 41.42
C ALA A 63 13.24 -23.38 41.64
N GLU A 64 13.17 -22.76 42.82
CA GLU A 64 12.25 -21.65 43.09
C GLU A 64 12.66 -20.37 42.37
N ASP A 65 13.95 -20.08 42.28
CA ASP A 65 14.46 -18.90 41.60
C ASP A 65 14.27 -19.02 40.08
N LEU A 66 14.52 -20.19 39.50
CA LEU A 66 14.24 -20.44 38.08
C LEU A 66 12.74 -20.31 37.77
N LYS A 67 11.87 -20.85 38.64
CA LYS A 67 10.41 -20.67 38.53
C LYS A 67 9.97 -19.22 38.70
N SER A 68 10.68 -18.42 39.51
CA SER A 68 10.40 -16.99 39.67
C SER A 68 10.68 -16.22 38.39
N HIS A 69 11.80 -16.53 37.73
CA HIS A 69 12.20 -15.90 36.47
C HIS A 69 11.29 -16.29 35.30
N ILE A 70 10.91 -17.56 35.18
CA ILE A 70 9.94 -18.01 34.16
C ILE A 70 8.60 -17.28 34.33
N ARG A 71 8.09 -17.15 35.56
CA ARG A 71 6.85 -16.42 35.84
C ARG A 71 6.94 -14.94 35.46
N LYS A 72 8.09 -14.30 35.67
CA LYS A 72 8.32 -12.92 35.21
C LYS A 72 8.25 -12.84 33.68
N ILE A 73 8.94 -13.75 32.97
CA ILE A 73 8.93 -13.79 31.50
C ILE A 73 7.51 -13.97 30.95
N GLU A 74 6.75 -14.92 31.51
CA GLU A 74 5.35 -15.15 31.13
C GLU A 74 4.47 -13.91 31.41
N PHE A 75 4.69 -13.25 32.54
CA PHE A 75 3.98 -12.02 32.90
C PHE A 75 4.26 -10.89 31.90
N TYR A 76 5.54 -10.65 31.56
CA TYR A 76 5.93 -9.65 30.56
C TYR A 76 5.38 -10.00 29.17
N SER A 77 5.44 -11.27 28.77
CA SER A 77 4.87 -11.75 27.51
C SER A 77 3.35 -11.56 27.45
N ARG A 78 2.64 -11.86 28.53
CA ARG A 78 1.18 -11.67 28.61
C ARG A 78 0.80 -10.20 28.53
N LYS A 79 1.51 -9.33 29.24
CA LYS A 79 1.30 -7.88 29.19
C LYS A 79 1.54 -7.34 27.78
N ASN A 80 2.61 -7.79 27.11
CA ASN A 80 2.91 -7.39 25.73
C ASN A 80 1.84 -7.86 24.73
N ASN A 81 1.34 -9.10 24.86
CA ASN A 81 0.28 -9.64 24.00
C ASN A 81 -1.03 -8.85 24.16
N VAL A 82 -1.36 -8.40 25.38
CA VAL A 82 -2.52 -7.53 25.61
C VAL A 82 -2.34 -6.19 24.90
N PHE A 83 -1.18 -5.54 25.02
CA PHE A 83 -0.89 -4.30 24.30
C PHE A 83 -0.93 -4.47 22.78
N LEU A 84 -0.40 -5.57 22.26
CA LEU A 84 -0.43 -5.90 20.84
C LEU A 84 -1.87 -6.07 20.35
N SER A 85 -2.71 -6.76 21.13
CA SER A 85 -4.13 -6.96 20.79
C SER A 85 -4.90 -5.63 20.74
N ILE A 86 -4.67 -4.72 21.70
CA ILE A 86 -5.24 -3.38 21.73
C ILE A 86 -4.76 -2.56 20.52
N PHE A 87 -3.47 -2.65 20.18
CA PHE A 87 -2.89 -1.94 19.05
C PHE A 87 -3.48 -2.40 17.70
N ILE A 88 -3.60 -3.71 17.49
CA ILE A 88 -4.26 -4.29 16.30
C ILE A 88 -5.71 -3.82 16.23
N TYR A 89 -6.44 -3.83 17.35
CA TYR A 89 -7.80 -3.32 17.41
C TYR A 89 -7.90 -1.84 16.98
N LEU A 90 -7.00 -0.98 17.44
CA LEU A 90 -6.96 0.44 17.06
C LEU A 90 -6.65 0.63 15.56
N ILE A 91 -5.78 -0.18 14.98
CA ILE A 91 -5.50 -0.17 13.53
C ILE A 91 -6.75 -0.57 12.75
N VAL A 92 -7.40 -1.67 13.13
CA VAL A 92 -8.64 -2.15 12.48
C VAL A 92 -9.73 -1.09 12.60
N TYR A 93 -9.90 -0.49 13.78
CA TYR A 93 -10.84 0.60 14.01
C TYR A 93 -10.54 1.82 13.12
N TYR A 94 -9.28 2.23 13.00
CA TYR A 94 -8.88 3.34 12.14
C TYR A 94 -9.17 3.04 10.66
N LEU A 95 -8.84 1.84 10.18
CA LEU A 95 -9.13 1.42 8.80
C LEU A 95 -10.65 1.37 8.55
N HIS A 96 -11.41 0.83 9.49
CA HIS A 96 -12.87 0.78 9.43
C HIS A 96 -13.49 2.19 9.43
N PHE A 97 -12.99 3.11 10.26
CA PHE A 97 -13.44 4.50 10.29
C PHE A 97 -13.18 5.21 8.96
N ASN A 98 -11.99 5.03 8.37
CA ASN A 98 -11.66 5.58 7.05
C ASN A 98 -12.50 4.95 5.93
N PHE A 99 -12.80 3.65 6.02
CA PHE A 99 -13.68 2.95 5.09
C PHE A 99 -15.11 3.48 5.15
N LEU A 100 -15.67 3.67 6.35
CA LEU A 100 -17.00 4.26 6.53
C LEU A 100 -17.05 5.74 6.12
N ALA A 101 -16.00 6.52 6.40
CA ALA A 101 -15.89 7.92 5.98
C ALA A 101 -15.82 8.06 4.44
N LYS A 102 -15.19 7.09 3.77
CA LYS A 102 -15.16 6.99 2.30
C LYS A 102 -16.53 6.62 1.72
N ASN A 103 -17.32 5.82 2.44
CA ASN A 103 -18.65 5.37 1.99
C ASN A 103 -19.78 6.40 2.22
N ARG A 104 -19.55 7.46 3.02
CA ARG A 104 -20.53 8.55 3.21
C ARG A 104 -20.47 9.67 2.16
N ARG A 105 -19.49 9.65 1.24
CA ARG A 105 -19.37 10.63 0.14
C ARG A 105 -19.88 10.12 -1.23
N SER A 106 -20.28 8.85 -1.33
CA SER A 106 -20.75 8.25 -2.59
C SER A 106 -22.26 8.01 -2.65
N GLN A 107 -23.05 8.55 -1.71
CA GLN A 107 -24.49 8.31 -1.65
C GLN A 107 -25.33 9.59 -1.42
N LYS A 108 -24.80 10.74 -1.83
CA LYS A 108 -25.61 11.91 -2.15
C LYS A 108 -25.25 12.29 -3.58
N ASP A 109 -26.27 12.34 -4.43
CA ASP A 109 -26.24 12.75 -5.84
C ASP A 109 -26.02 11.61 -6.86
N ARG A 110 -27.12 10.93 -7.21
CA ARG A 110 -27.57 10.69 -8.60
C ARG A 110 -29.10 10.51 -8.61
N PRO A 111 -29.83 10.77 -9.71
CA PRO A 111 -29.48 11.51 -10.92
C PRO A 111 -30.50 12.62 -11.28
N ARG A 112 -30.04 13.77 -11.78
CA ARG A 112 -30.91 14.64 -12.59
C ARG A 112 -30.12 15.19 -13.78
N SER A 113 -30.65 14.88 -14.96
CA SER A 113 -30.41 15.50 -16.26
C SER A 113 -28.97 15.58 -16.79
N SER A 114 -28.72 14.66 -17.70
CA SER A 114 -27.92 14.71 -18.92
C SER A 114 -27.98 16.02 -19.75
N LEU A 115 -27.76 17.20 -19.16
CA LEU A 115 -27.66 18.46 -19.92
C LEU A 115 -26.70 19.52 -19.32
N GLU A 116 -26.10 19.28 -18.15
CA GLU A 116 -25.25 20.27 -17.46
C GLU A 116 -23.73 19.97 -17.48
N GLU A 117 -23.29 18.88 -18.11
CA GLU A 117 -21.86 18.55 -18.24
C GLU A 117 -21.12 19.46 -19.25
N SER A 118 -21.82 20.40 -19.91
CA SER A 118 -21.22 21.41 -20.79
C SER A 118 -20.92 22.76 -20.12
N ILE A 119 -21.25 22.95 -18.83
CA ILE A 119 -21.16 24.27 -18.17
C ILE A 119 -20.13 24.30 -17.01
N LEU A 120 -19.76 23.15 -16.43
CA LEU A 120 -18.81 23.11 -15.31
C LEU A 120 -17.33 23.03 -15.71
N ASP A 121 -17.01 22.68 -16.96
CA ASP A 121 -15.65 22.82 -17.50
C ASP A 121 -15.22 24.28 -17.75
N LYS A 122 -16.14 25.25 -17.53
CA LYS A 122 -15.88 26.68 -17.80
C LYS A 122 -15.58 27.52 -16.55
N LYS A 123 -15.58 26.96 -15.33
CA LYS A 123 -15.38 27.77 -14.10
C LYS A 123 -14.18 27.43 -13.22
N GLU A 124 -13.30 26.52 -13.66
CA GLU A 124 -11.91 26.44 -13.17
C GLU A 124 -10.88 26.72 -14.29
N ALA A 125 -11.34 27.31 -15.40
CA ALA A 125 -10.52 27.81 -16.50
C ALA A 125 -10.30 29.34 -16.47
N SER A 126 -10.50 30.00 -15.32
CA SER A 126 -10.21 31.42 -15.13
C SER A 126 -9.04 31.64 -14.18
N THR A 127 -7.87 31.13 -14.58
CA THR A 127 -6.59 31.82 -14.39
C THR A 127 -5.74 31.49 -15.61
N HIS A 128 -6.15 31.98 -16.78
CA HIS A 128 -5.23 32.24 -17.87
C HIS A 128 -4.41 33.48 -17.49
N GLN A 129 -3.46 33.29 -16.58
CA GLN A 129 -2.22 34.06 -16.68
C GLN A 129 -1.34 33.31 -17.68
N ASN A 130 -1.07 34.01 -18.77
CA ASN A 130 -0.10 33.66 -19.80
C ASN A 130 1.25 33.45 -19.11
N ILE A 131 1.62 32.19 -18.85
CA ILE A 131 2.98 31.83 -18.43
C ILE A 131 3.39 30.69 -19.35
N ASN A 132 4.39 30.99 -20.17
CA ASN A 132 4.95 30.13 -21.18
C ASN A 132 5.28 28.73 -20.61
N ALA A 133 5.17 27.71 -21.48
CA ALA A 133 5.64 26.34 -21.24
C ALA A 133 7.13 26.24 -20.86
N GLU A 134 7.85 27.36 -20.82
CA GLU A 134 9.27 27.52 -20.51
C GLU A 134 9.62 27.45 -19.01
N THR A 135 8.64 27.33 -18.09
CA THR A 135 8.90 27.56 -16.65
C THR A 135 8.94 26.30 -15.76
N ILE A 136 8.98 25.09 -16.34
CA ILE A 136 9.29 23.88 -15.57
C ILE A 136 10.74 23.53 -15.85
N ASN A 137 11.59 23.53 -14.81
CA ASN A 137 12.97 23.10 -14.98
C ASN A 137 13.02 21.60 -15.34
N GLU A 138 14.03 21.22 -16.13
CA GLU A 138 14.18 19.86 -16.66
C GLU A 138 14.22 18.80 -15.54
N PHE A 139 14.80 19.14 -14.39
CA PHE A 139 14.85 18.25 -13.23
C PHE A 139 13.46 17.91 -12.68
N THR A 140 12.59 18.90 -12.51
CA THR A 140 11.21 18.71 -12.03
C THR A 140 10.38 17.95 -13.03
N GLU A 141 10.53 18.27 -14.31
CA GLU A 141 9.89 17.54 -15.41
C GLU A 141 10.28 16.06 -15.40
N LYS A 142 11.57 15.76 -15.25
CA LYS A 142 12.07 14.38 -15.14
C LYS A 142 11.48 13.63 -13.94
N ILE A 143 11.41 14.25 -12.76
CA ILE A 143 10.79 13.64 -11.57
C ILE A 143 9.32 13.31 -11.83
N ILE A 144 8.57 14.21 -12.45
CA ILE A 144 7.15 13.99 -12.77
C ILE A 144 7.01 12.84 -13.77
N LEU A 145 7.85 12.79 -14.80
CA LEU A 145 7.85 11.69 -15.78
C LEU A 145 8.17 10.34 -15.16
N GLU A 146 9.15 10.27 -14.25
CA GLU A 146 9.44 9.05 -13.48
C GLU A 146 8.26 8.65 -12.58
N GLY A 147 7.58 9.63 -11.98
CA GLY A 147 6.36 9.44 -11.23
C GLY A 147 5.23 8.84 -12.07
N LEU A 148 4.99 9.40 -13.26
CA LEU A 148 4.00 8.90 -14.22
C LEU A 148 4.32 7.47 -14.67
N LYS A 149 5.61 7.15 -14.90
CA LYS A 149 6.03 5.78 -15.23
C LYS A 149 5.72 4.80 -14.10
N LYS A 150 5.94 5.19 -12.83
CA LYS A 150 5.58 4.37 -11.67
C LYS A 150 4.06 4.19 -11.55
N PHE A 151 3.30 5.25 -11.83
CA PHE A 151 1.83 5.22 -11.87
C PHE A 151 1.30 4.24 -12.94
N GLU A 152 1.87 4.29 -14.14
CA GLU A 152 1.56 3.36 -15.24
C GLU A 152 1.91 1.92 -14.88
N ASN A 153 3.15 1.67 -14.43
CA ASN A 153 3.64 0.32 -14.11
C ASN A 153 2.87 -0.37 -12.97
N LYS A 154 2.32 0.42 -12.04
CA LYS A 154 1.51 -0.09 -10.92
C LYS A 154 0.04 -0.29 -11.28
N TYR A 155 -0.36 0.00 -12.53
CA TYR A 155 -1.75 0.01 -12.94
C TYR A 155 -2.65 0.91 -12.08
N SER A 156 -2.07 1.95 -11.45
CA SER A 156 -2.81 2.86 -10.58
C SER A 156 -3.89 3.64 -11.32
N PHE A 157 -3.79 3.74 -12.65
CA PHE A 157 -4.83 4.30 -13.52
C PHE A 157 -6.15 3.51 -13.48
N LEU A 158 -6.16 2.24 -13.07
CA LEU A 158 -7.38 1.43 -12.93
C LEU A 158 -8.21 1.80 -11.68
N GLN A 159 -7.67 2.64 -10.79
CA GLN A 159 -8.41 3.07 -9.61
C GLN A 159 -9.57 4.00 -10.01
N LYS A 160 -10.81 3.60 -9.69
CA LYS A 160 -12.03 4.40 -9.99
C LYS A 160 -11.98 5.85 -9.50
N SER A 161 -11.27 6.07 -8.39
CA SER A 161 -11.25 7.37 -7.73
C SER A 161 -10.10 8.28 -8.16
N ILE A 162 -9.24 7.87 -9.10
CA ILE A 162 -8.07 8.65 -9.49
C ILE A 162 -8.49 9.95 -10.19
N THR A 163 -7.87 11.05 -9.79
CA THR A 163 -8.05 12.38 -10.39
C THR A 163 -6.68 13.03 -10.55
N LEU A 164 -6.57 14.06 -11.39
CA LEU A 164 -5.33 14.80 -11.57
C LEU A 164 -4.78 15.33 -10.23
N GLY A 165 -5.65 15.81 -9.35
CA GLY A 165 -5.29 16.29 -8.01
C GLY A 165 -4.73 15.19 -7.09
N LYS A 166 -5.34 14.00 -7.11
CA LYS A 166 -4.82 12.86 -6.35
C LYS A 166 -3.47 12.41 -6.88
N LEU A 167 -3.32 12.30 -8.20
CA LEU A 167 -2.06 11.93 -8.81
C LEU A 167 -0.97 12.97 -8.51
N ALA A 168 -1.27 14.27 -8.59
CA ALA A 168 -0.34 15.32 -8.22
C ALA A 168 0.15 15.17 -6.77
N THR A 169 -0.79 14.86 -5.85
CA THR A 169 -0.47 14.59 -4.44
C THR A 169 0.42 13.34 -4.29
N GLU A 170 0.08 12.25 -4.97
CA GLU A 170 0.86 11.00 -4.94
C GLU A 170 2.28 11.17 -5.50
N LEU A 171 2.44 12.03 -6.51
CA LEU A 171 3.73 12.35 -7.12
C LEU A 171 4.48 13.49 -6.42
N ASN A 172 3.95 14.02 -5.31
CA ASN A 172 4.50 15.18 -4.58
C ASN A 172 4.76 16.39 -5.48
N THR A 173 3.83 16.70 -6.39
CA THR A 173 3.88 17.87 -7.27
C THR A 173 2.56 18.65 -7.21
N ASN A 174 2.49 19.79 -7.91
CA ASN A 174 1.26 20.54 -8.04
C ASN A 174 0.49 20.14 -9.31
N VAL A 175 -0.83 20.36 -9.29
CA VAL A 175 -1.76 20.03 -10.38
C VAL A 175 -1.34 20.70 -11.69
N ARG A 176 -0.87 21.95 -11.63
CA ARG A 176 -0.45 22.73 -12.79
C ARG A 176 0.74 22.08 -13.50
N TYR A 177 1.80 21.74 -12.77
CA TYR A 177 3.00 21.12 -13.32
C TYR A 177 2.70 19.75 -13.90
N LEU A 178 1.92 18.94 -13.19
CA LEU A 178 1.49 17.65 -13.71
C LEU A 178 0.68 17.80 -15.00
N SER A 179 -0.26 18.75 -15.06
CA SER A 179 -1.04 19.03 -16.26
C SER A 179 -0.15 19.43 -17.45
N ILE A 180 0.81 20.35 -17.22
CA ILE A 180 1.76 20.79 -18.25
C ILE A 180 2.60 19.60 -18.76
N VAL A 181 3.16 18.78 -17.86
CA VAL A 181 3.99 17.63 -18.24
C VAL A 181 3.17 16.58 -18.99
N ILE A 182 1.93 16.30 -18.57
CA ILE A 182 1.03 15.39 -19.29
C ILE A 182 0.73 15.92 -20.70
N LYS A 183 0.38 17.21 -20.79
CA LYS A 183 0.12 17.86 -22.08
C LYS A 183 1.32 17.77 -23.02
N LYS A 184 2.52 17.99 -22.49
CA LYS A 184 3.76 17.99 -23.27
C LYS A 184 4.19 16.60 -23.74
N HIS A 185 3.98 15.55 -22.95
CA HIS A 185 4.59 14.23 -23.18
C HIS A 185 3.65 13.06 -23.40
N LYS A 186 2.37 13.20 -23.05
CA LYS A 186 1.46 12.06 -22.94
C LYS A 186 0.19 12.22 -23.76
N ALA A 187 -0.62 13.24 -23.48
CA ALA A 187 -1.88 13.50 -24.16
C ALA A 187 -2.33 14.94 -23.88
N GLU A 188 -3.25 15.48 -24.69
CA GLU A 188 -3.69 16.88 -24.59
C GLU A 188 -4.21 17.26 -23.20
N ASN A 189 -4.79 16.30 -22.47
CA ASN A 189 -5.24 16.48 -21.09
C ASN A 189 -5.22 15.17 -20.28
N PHE A 190 -5.40 15.28 -18.96
CA PHE A 190 -5.40 14.14 -18.03
C PHE A 190 -6.49 13.11 -18.34
N ASN A 191 -7.68 13.54 -18.75
CA ASN A 191 -8.77 12.61 -19.05
C ASN A 191 -8.43 11.74 -20.27
N GLN A 192 -7.86 12.31 -21.32
CA GLN A 192 -7.39 11.55 -22.48
C GLN A 192 -6.26 10.60 -22.10
N TYR A 193 -5.28 11.06 -21.33
CA TYR A 193 -4.19 10.22 -20.84
C TYR A 193 -4.72 9.01 -20.04
N LEU A 194 -5.61 9.26 -19.09
CA LEU A 194 -6.18 8.22 -18.23
C LEU A 194 -6.99 7.19 -19.02
N ASN A 195 -7.86 7.65 -19.92
CA ASN A 195 -8.69 6.76 -20.73
C ASN A 195 -7.86 5.97 -21.75
N GLY A 196 -6.82 6.58 -22.32
CA GLY A 196 -5.85 5.90 -23.19
C GLY A 196 -5.22 4.69 -22.50
N LEU A 197 -4.70 4.89 -21.29
CA LEU A 197 -4.10 3.80 -20.50
C LEU A 197 -5.11 2.68 -20.18
N ARG A 198 -6.33 3.05 -19.78
CA ARG A 198 -7.39 2.08 -19.42
C ARG A 198 -7.83 1.24 -20.62
N ILE A 199 -8.06 1.88 -21.76
CA ILE A 199 -8.47 1.16 -22.97
C ILE A 199 -7.33 0.29 -23.50
N GLN A 200 -6.09 0.81 -23.53
CA GLN A 200 -4.94 0.00 -23.93
C GLN A 200 -4.77 -1.22 -23.03
N TYR A 201 -4.92 -1.07 -21.72
CA TYR A 201 -4.85 -2.18 -20.77
C TYR A 201 -5.86 -3.29 -21.10
N ILE A 202 -7.13 -2.94 -21.31
CA ILE A 202 -8.14 -3.97 -21.57
C ILE A 202 -8.01 -4.60 -22.94
N VAL A 203 -7.57 -3.84 -23.95
CA VAL A 203 -7.30 -4.37 -25.29
C VAL A 203 -6.18 -5.42 -25.24
N VAL A 204 -5.10 -5.14 -24.52
CA VAL A 204 -4.02 -6.12 -24.31
C VAL A 204 -4.55 -7.35 -23.58
N LYS A 205 -5.36 -7.18 -22.53
CA LYS A 205 -5.97 -8.31 -21.82
C LYS A 205 -6.87 -9.15 -22.71
N LEU A 206 -7.76 -8.53 -23.46
CA LEU A 206 -8.66 -9.21 -24.39
C LEU A 206 -7.89 -9.99 -25.47
N LYS A 207 -6.79 -9.45 -25.96
CA LYS A 207 -5.99 -10.09 -27.02
C LYS A 207 -5.15 -11.28 -26.54
N TYR A 208 -4.67 -11.26 -25.30
CA TYR A 208 -3.70 -12.25 -24.82
C TYR A 208 -4.21 -13.15 -23.69
N ASP A 209 -5.44 -12.92 -23.21
CA ASP A 209 -6.05 -13.67 -22.13
C ASP A 209 -7.51 -14.01 -22.50
N GLU A 210 -7.72 -15.22 -22.99
CA GLU A 210 -9.03 -15.72 -23.46
C GLU A 210 -10.11 -15.70 -22.38
N GLU A 211 -9.75 -15.62 -21.09
CA GLU A 211 -10.75 -15.52 -20.04
C GLU A 211 -11.46 -14.16 -20.09
N PHE A 212 -10.76 -13.10 -20.52
CA PHE A 212 -11.31 -11.75 -20.52
C PHE A 212 -12.44 -11.56 -21.54
N SER A 213 -12.42 -12.28 -22.67
CA SER A 213 -13.47 -12.21 -23.70
C SER A 213 -14.80 -12.81 -23.21
N LYS A 214 -14.77 -13.65 -22.17
CA LYS A 214 -15.95 -14.31 -21.58
C LYS A 214 -16.68 -13.44 -20.56
N TYR A 215 -16.04 -12.37 -20.07
CA TYR A 215 -16.65 -11.50 -19.08
C TYR A 215 -17.69 -10.56 -19.68
N LYS A 216 -18.69 -10.22 -18.86
CA LYS A 216 -19.68 -9.19 -19.22
C LYS A 216 -19.00 -7.82 -19.36
N ILE A 217 -19.46 -7.00 -20.30
CA ILE A 217 -18.97 -5.62 -20.50
C ILE A 217 -19.02 -4.78 -19.22
N SER A 218 -20.03 -5.00 -18.36
CA SER A 218 -20.13 -4.32 -17.08
C SER A 218 -18.96 -4.65 -16.14
N TYR A 219 -18.52 -5.90 -16.13
CA TYR A 219 -17.37 -6.34 -15.33
C TYR A 219 -16.07 -5.78 -15.90
N LEU A 220 -15.87 -5.83 -17.22
CA LEU A 220 -14.69 -5.25 -17.88
C LEU A 220 -14.59 -3.73 -17.60
N SER A 221 -15.73 -3.02 -17.67
CA SER A 221 -15.83 -1.61 -17.32
C SER A 221 -15.38 -1.33 -15.89
N ASP A 222 -15.88 -2.11 -14.93
CA ASP A 222 -15.54 -1.98 -13.52
C ASP A 222 -14.05 -2.25 -13.26
N LEU A 223 -13.51 -3.30 -13.88
CA LEU A 223 -12.09 -3.69 -13.80
C LEU A 223 -11.17 -2.61 -14.38
N CYS A 224 -11.64 -1.90 -15.42
CA CYS A 224 -10.92 -0.78 -16.03
C CYS A 224 -11.03 0.54 -15.24
N GLY A 225 -11.73 0.55 -14.10
CA GLY A 225 -11.85 1.74 -13.27
C GLY A 225 -12.92 2.73 -13.74
N TYR A 226 -13.86 2.31 -14.59
CA TYR A 226 -15.00 3.14 -14.97
C TYR A 226 -16.12 3.08 -13.92
N SER A 227 -16.88 4.17 -13.82
CA SER A 227 -18.05 4.24 -12.93
C SER A 227 -19.35 3.82 -13.64
N SER A 228 -19.32 3.63 -14.96
CA SER A 228 -20.45 3.13 -15.73
C SER A 228 -19.98 2.38 -16.98
N PRO A 229 -20.69 1.31 -17.40
CA PRO A 229 -20.43 0.63 -18.67
C PRO A 229 -20.58 1.55 -19.87
N ALA A 230 -21.51 2.52 -19.83
CA ALA A 230 -21.71 3.48 -20.91
C ALA A 230 -20.48 4.36 -21.15
N ALA A 231 -19.82 4.85 -20.09
CA ALA A 231 -18.59 5.64 -20.22
C ALA A 231 -17.45 4.80 -20.78
N PHE A 232 -17.31 3.56 -20.31
CA PHE A 232 -16.34 2.61 -20.86
C PHE A 232 -16.56 2.38 -22.36
N THR A 233 -17.78 2.03 -22.78
CA THR A 233 -18.12 1.80 -24.19
C THR A 233 -17.84 3.03 -25.05
N ARG A 234 -18.17 4.23 -24.56
CA ARG A 234 -17.89 5.49 -25.27
C ARG A 234 -16.39 5.68 -25.53
N TYR A 235 -15.56 5.63 -24.49
CA TYR A 235 -14.12 5.82 -24.63
C TYR A 235 -13.44 4.69 -25.40
N PHE A 236 -13.93 3.45 -25.25
CA PHE A 236 -13.45 2.33 -26.05
C PHE A 236 -13.71 2.59 -27.53
N PHE A 237 -14.92 3.00 -27.90
CA PHE A 237 -15.26 3.33 -29.29
C PHE A 237 -14.46 4.53 -29.83
N GLU A 238 -14.29 5.59 -29.04
CA GLU A 238 -13.51 6.75 -29.46
C GLU A 238 -12.07 6.39 -29.84
N ILE A 239 -11.46 5.46 -29.09
CA ILE A 239 -10.05 5.05 -29.26
C ILE A 239 -9.91 3.93 -30.29
N MET A 240 -10.76 2.89 -30.21
CA MET A 240 -10.65 1.68 -31.02
C MET A 240 -11.47 1.70 -32.30
N ARG A 241 -12.36 2.70 -32.46
CA ARG A 241 -13.31 2.85 -33.59
C ARG A 241 -14.25 1.66 -33.78
N GLN A 242 -14.45 0.89 -32.72
CA GLN A 242 -15.35 -0.25 -32.62
C GLN A 242 -15.82 -0.38 -31.17
N THR A 243 -17.01 -0.92 -30.96
CA THR A 243 -17.51 -1.15 -29.60
C THR A 243 -16.76 -2.32 -28.93
N PRO A 244 -16.76 -2.40 -27.58
CA PRO A 244 -16.16 -3.53 -26.88
C PRO A 244 -16.71 -4.89 -27.35
N SER A 245 -18.02 -4.97 -27.61
CA SER A 245 -18.66 -6.21 -28.05
C SER A 245 -18.24 -6.62 -29.46
N GLU A 246 -18.11 -5.66 -30.39
CA GLU A 246 -17.59 -5.90 -31.74
C GLU A 246 -16.15 -6.38 -31.67
N TYR A 247 -15.30 -5.68 -30.91
CA TYR A 247 -13.89 -6.07 -30.75
C TYR A 247 -13.72 -7.49 -30.20
N ILE A 248 -14.51 -7.85 -29.17
CA ILE A 248 -14.49 -9.19 -28.58
C ILE A 248 -14.94 -10.25 -29.59
N LYS A 249 -15.93 -9.93 -30.42
CA LYS A 249 -16.39 -10.84 -31.46
C LYS A 249 -15.30 -11.07 -32.50
N ASP A 250 -14.63 -10.03 -32.95
CA ASP A 250 -13.61 -10.11 -33.99
C ASP A 250 -12.41 -10.97 -33.53
N ILE A 251 -11.89 -10.73 -32.33
CA ILE A 251 -10.76 -11.52 -31.79
C ILE A 251 -11.12 -12.97 -31.42
N SER A 252 -12.41 -13.31 -31.38
CA SER A 252 -12.86 -14.70 -31.13
C SER A 252 -13.02 -15.53 -32.40
N HIS A 253 -12.96 -14.88 -33.57
CA HIS A 253 -13.05 -15.53 -34.89
C HIS A 253 -11.71 -15.53 -35.65
N ASP A 254 -10.65 -14.94 -35.07
CA ASP A 254 -9.25 -15.04 -35.50
C ASP A 254 -8.56 -16.25 -34.86
#